data_AF-A0A959P0X5-F1
#
_entry.id   AF-A0A959P0X5-F1
#
_cell.length_a   1.000
_cell.length_b   1.000
_cell.length_c   1.000
_cell.angle_alpha   90.00
_cell.angle_beta   90.00
_cell.angle_gamma   90.00
#
_symmetry.space_group_name_H-M   'P 1'
#
loop_
_entity.id
_entity.type
_entity.pdbx_description
1 polymer ?
#
loop_
_entity_poly.entity_id
_entity_poly.type
_entity_poly.pdbx_seq_one_letter_code
_entity_poly.pdbx_strand_id
1 'polypeptide(L)'
;YFSTNDSIDFTFLQNEIRNDFEKYVFKYYPEIKLIKDIMIESKCLFSLMSGTGSTVYGIFDNLESAESAAVKLPISYFKHISNLN
;
A
#
# COMPACT_ATOMS: atom_id res chain seq x y z
N TYR A 1 -10.55 -6.34 -25.03
CA TYR A 1 -11.18 -5.03 -24.79
C TYR A 1 -10.47 -4.27 -23.67
N PHE A 2 -9.15 -4.10 -23.80
CA PHE A 2 -8.41 -3.03 -23.12
C PHE A 2 -7.37 -2.57 -24.12
N SER A 3 -7.48 -1.31 -24.55
CA SER A 3 -6.49 -0.67 -25.41
C SER A 3 -5.28 -0.37 -24.54
N THR A 4 -4.07 -0.56 -25.03
CA THR A 4 -2.81 -0.31 -24.31
C THR A 4 -2.56 1.17 -23.95
N ASN A 5 -3.58 2.02 -24.12
CA ASN A 5 -3.54 3.47 -23.88
C ASN A 5 -4.41 3.92 -22.69
N ASP A 6 -5.06 3.01 -21.97
CA ASP A 6 -5.82 3.37 -20.76
C ASP A 6 -4.86 3.49 -19.58
N SER A 7 -4.60 4.71 -19.12
CA SER A 7 -3.84 4.96 -17.88
C SER A 7 -4.52 4.27 -16.71
N ILE A 8 -3.76 3.57 -15.86
CA ILE A 8 -4.29 2.96 -14.64
C ILE A 8 -4.82 4.06 -13.71
N ASP A 9 -6.12 4.02 -13.41
CA ASP A 9 -6.72 4.91 -12.41
C ASP A 9 -6.52 4.33 -11.01
N PHE A 10 -5.42 4.70 -10.39
CA PHE A 10 -5.10 4.30 -9.02
C PHE A 10 -6.11 4.80 -7.98
N THR A 11 -6.80 5.92 -8.24
CA THR A 11 -7.84 6.43 -7.34
C THR A 11 -9.03 5.48 -7.32
N PHE A 12 -9.46 5.03 -8.50
CA PHE A 12 -10.48 3.99 -8.63
C PHE A 12 -10.03 2.70 -7.93
N LEU A 13 -8.81 2.22 -8.17
CA LEU A 13 -8.30 1.01 -7.52
C LEU A 13 -8.28 1.13 -5.99
N GLN A 14 -7.82 2.25 -5.45
CA GLN A 14 -7.80 2.51 -4.01
C GLN A 14 -9.20 2.50 -3.39
N ASN A 15 -10.24 2.85 -4.17
CA ASN A 15 -11.63 2.87 -3.72
C ASN A 15 -12.38 1.55 -3.92
N GLU A 16 -12.05 0.76 -4.93
CA GLU A 16 -12.81 -0.45 -5.27
C GLU A 16 -12.11 -1.74 -4.86
N ILE A 17 -10.78 -1.79 -4.85
CA ILE A 17 -10.05 -2.99 -4.47
C ILE A 17 -10.02 -3.11 -2.94
N ARG A 18 -10.46 -4.26 -2.46
CA ARG A 18 -10.52 -4.60 -1.05
C ARG A 18 -9.90 -5.96 -0.82
N ASN A 19 -9.35 -6.12 0.38
CA ASN A 19 -8.97 -7.42 0.90
C ASN A 19 -9.88 -7.71 2.09
N ASP A 20 -10.72 -8.73 1.96
CA ASP A 20 -11.76 -9.08 2.95
C ASP A 20 -11.19 -9.41 4.33
N PHE A 21 -9.91 -9.81 4.40
CA PHE A 21 -9.23 -10.06 5.66
C PHE A 21 -8.88 -8.78 6.42
N GLU A 22 -8.73 -7.63 5.75
CA GLU A 22 -8.34 -6.36 6.38
C GLU A 22 -9.28 -5.98 7.53
N LYS A 23 -10.60 -6.16 7.35
CA LYS A 23 -11.57 -5.86 8.40
C LYS A 23 -11.29 -6.61 9.70
N TYR A 24 -10.92 -7.88 9.60
CA TYR A 24 -10.65 -8.72 10.76
C TYR A 24 -9.25 -8.46 11.31
N VAL A 25 -8.24 -8.40 10.43
CA VAL A 25 -6.85 -8.17 10.83
C VAL A 25 -6.69 -6.80 11.49
N PHE A 26 -7.23 -5.73 10.93
CA PHE A 26 -7.13 -4.39 11.52
C PHE A 26 -7.84 -4.26 12.86
N LYS A 27 -8.85 -5.09 13.12
CA LYS A 27 -9.54 -5.12 14.42
C LYS A 27 -8.64 -5.70 15.52
N TYR A 28 -7.88 -6.76 15.23
CA TYR A 28 -7.04 -7.44 16.23
C TYR A 28 -5.59 -6.94 16.24
N TYR A 29 -5.12 -6.40 15.12
CA TYR A 29 -3.76 -5.91 14.88
C TYR A 29 -3.81 -4.51 14.25
N PRO A 30 -4.24 -3.48 15.01
CA PRO A 30 -4.39 -2.11 14.50
C PRO A 30 -3.07 -1.51 13.96
N GLU A 31 -1.92 -2.02 14.39
CA GLU A 31 -0.60 -1.64 13.89
C GLU A 31 -0.43 -1.92 12.39
N ILE A 32 -1.10 -2.94 11.85
CA ILE A 32 -1.09 -3.24 10.41
C ILE A 32 -1.91 -2.19 9.65
N LYS A 33 -3.02 -1.74 10.24
CA LYS A 33 -3.80 -0.62 9.69
C LYS A 33 -2.97 0.66 9.67
N LEU A 34 -2.24 0.94 10.76
CA LEU A 34 -1.37 2.12 10.85
C LEU A 34 -0.31 2.13 9.73
N ILE A 35 0.28 0.97 9.41
CA ILE A 35 1.24 0.85 8.29
C ILE A 35 0.57 1.26 6.97
N LYS A 36 -0.63 0.76 6.70
CA LYS A 36 -1.41 1.11 5.49
C LYS A 36 -1.77 2.61 5.47
N ASP A 37 -2.22 3.15 6.58
CA ASP A 37 -2.57 4.57 6.71
C ASP A 37 -1.33 5.47 6.43
N ILE A 38 -0.16 5.12 6.98
CA ILE A 38 1.11 5.84 6.72
C ILE A 38 1.48 5.83 5.23
N MET A 39 1.26 4.71 4.53
CA MET A 39 1.50 4.64 3.08
C MET A 39 0.58 5.62 2.33
N ILE A 40 -0.72 5.63 2.66
CA ILE A 40 -1.72 6.51 2.04
C ILE A 40 -1.39 7.99 2.31
N GLU A 41 -1.11 8.35 3.57
CA GLU A 41 -0.73 9.70 3.96
C GLU A 41 0.60 10.16 3.34
N SER A 42 1.46 9.21 2.96
CA SER A 42 2.71 9.46 2.23
C SER A 42 2.53 9.47 0.72
N LYS A 43 1.29 9.70 0.25
CA LYS A 43 0.94 9.86 -1.17
C LYS A 43 1.24 8.60 -2.01
N CYS A 44 1.07 7.41 -1.45
CA CYS A 44 1.04 6.21 -2.29
C CYS A 44 -0.14 6.31 -3.28
N LEU A 45 0.07 5.82 -4.50
CA LEU A 45 -0.99 5.68 -5.50
C LEU A 45 -2.02 4.64 -5.05
N PHE A 46 -1.55 3.56 -4.44
CA PHE A 46 -2.38 2.47 -3.98
C PHE A 46 -1.73 1.74 -2.81
N SER A 47 -2.50 1.31 -1.80
CA SER A 47 -2.02 0.45 -0.72
C SER A 47 -3.06 -0.58 -0.28
N LEU A 48 -2.58 -1.79 0.00
CA LEU A 48 -3.39 -2.93 0.43
C LEU A 48 -2.57 -3.89 1.30
N MET A 49 -3.24 -4.60 2.21
CA MET A 49 -2.68 -5.80 2.82
C MET A 49 -2.65 -6.95 1.79
N SER A 50 -1.57 -7.72 1.72
CA SER A 50 -1.43 -8.86 0.83
C SER A 50 -2.01 -10.14 1.46
N GLY A 51 -2.94 -10.81 0.77
CA GLY A 51 -3.50 -12.11 1.20
C GLY A 51 -4.11 -12.04 2.60
N THR A 52 -3.80 -13.02 3.46
CA THR A 52 -4.24 -13.02 4.87
C THR A 52 -3.41 -12.11 5.78
N GLY A 53 -2.43 -11.38 5.22
CA GLY A 53 -1.50 -10.54 5.97
C GLY A 53 -0.26 -11.31 6.46
N SER A 54 0.63 -10.67 7.23
CA SER A 54 0.55 -9.27 7.73
C SER A 54 1.20 -8.24 6.80
N THR A 55 1.75 -8.66 5.67
CA THR A 55 2.43 -7.75 4.73
C THR A 55 1.46 -6.72 4.15
N VAL A 56 1.82 -5.45 4.27
CA VAL A 56 1.18 -4.33 3.56
C VAL A 56 2.12 -3.89 2.44
N TYR A 57 1.56 -3.64 1.26
CA TYR A 57 2.32 -3.07 0.15
C TYR A 57 1.71 -1.75 -0.29
N GLY A 58 2.55 -0.90 -0.89
CA GLY A 58 2.18 0.38 -1.46
C GLY A 58 2.81 0.54 -2.84
N ILE A 59 2.08 1.11 -3.78
CA ILE A 59 2.56 1.49 -5.10
C ILE A 59 2.79 3.00 -5.07
N PHE A 60 3.97 3.43 -5.50
CA PHE A 60 4.37 4.84 -5.56
C PHE A 60 4.74 5.20 -7.00
N ASP A 61 4.54 6.46 -7.35
CA ASP A 61 4.92 7.03 -8.66
C ASP A 61 6.43 7.26 -8.78
N ASN A 62 7.12 7.45 -7.66
CA ASN A 62 8.56 7.69 -7.61
C ASN A 62 9.20 7.11 -6.34
N LEU A 63 10.53 6.89 -6.42
CA LEU A 63 11.34 6.32 -5.35
C LEU A 63 11.37 7.21 -4.10
N GLU A 64 11.48 8.52 -4.26
CA GLU A 64 11.55 9.48 -3.16
C GLU A 64 10.31 9.39 -2.24
N SER A 65 9.12 9.25 -2.83
CA SER A 65 7.87 9.10 -2.09
C SER A 65 7.80 7.76 -1.34
N ALA A 66 8.29 6.68 -1.96
CA ALA A 66 8.40 5.37 -1.30
C ALA A 66 9.39 5.41 -0.12
N GLU A 67 10.54 6.06 -0.28
CA GLU A 67 11.53 6.25 0.78
C GLU A 67 10.99 7.11 1.93
N SER A 68 10.28 8.20 1.60
CA SER A 68 9.60 9.06 2.59
C SER A 68 8.60 8.28 3.43
N ALA A 69 7.81 7.40 2.80
CA ALA A 69 6.91 6.50 3.52
C ALA A 69 7.68 5.52 4.42
N ALA A 70 8.74 4.89 3.90
CA ALA A 70 9.53 3.90 4.63
C ALA A 70 10.22 4.45 5.89
N VAL A 71 10.60 5.74 5.89
CA VAL A 71 11.16 6.43 7.07
C VAL A 71 10.12 6.66 8.16
N LYS A 72 8.86 6.91 7.79
CA LYS A 72 7.75 7.10 8.75
C LYS A 72 7.26 5.79 9.37
N LEU A 73 7.50 4.66 8.71
CA LEU A 73 7.11 3.34 9.21
C LEU A 73 7.96 2.92 10.42
N PRO A 74 7.39 2.14 11.36
CA PRO A 74 8.10 1.68 12.55
C PRO A 74 9.44 1.01 12.21
N ILE A 75 10.49 1.40 12.94
CA ILE A 75 11.86 0.92 12.69
C ILE A 75 12.01 -0.58 12.95
N SER A 76 11.20 -1.15 13.84
CA SER A 76 11.23 -2.58 14.18
C SER A 76 10.68 -3.50 13.08
N TYR A 77 10.09 -2.95 12.02
CA TYR A 77 9.46 -3.72 10.96
C TYR A 77 10.40 -3.86 9.76
N PHE A 78 10.43 -5.06 9.18
CA PHE A 78 11.13 -5.30 7.92
C PHE A 78 10.45 -4.50 6.81
N LYS A 79 11.26 -3.81 5.99
CA LYS A 79 10.82 -2.94 4.91
C LYS A 79 11.64 -3.27 3.66
N HIS A 80 10.99 -3.25 2.50
CA HIS A 80 11.62 -3.48 1.22
C HIS A 80 11.04 -2.53 0.18
N ILE A 81 11.92 -1.90 -0.60
CA ILE A 81 11.56 -1.04 -1.72
C ILE A 81 12.19 -1.65 -2.97
N SER A 82 11.40 -1.81 -4.04
CA SER A 82 11.86 -2.29 -5.33
C SER A 82 11.28 -1.45 -6.45
N ASN A 83 12.13 -1.13 -7.43
CA ASN A 83 11.70 -0.54 -8.69
C ASN A 83 11.42 -1.66 -9.70
N LEU A 84 10.33 -1.52 -10.45
CA LEU A 84 10.06 -2.35 -11.61
C LEU A 84 10.78 -1.70 -12.80
N ASN A 85 11.82 -2.36 -13.29
CA ASN A 85 12.54 -1.97 -14.51
C ASN A 85 11.85 -2.54 -15.75
#